data_AF-A0A3D0HJZ2-F1
#
_entry.id   AF-A0A3D0HJZ2-F1
#
_cell.length_a   1.000
_cell.length_b   1.000
_cell.length_c   1.000
_cell.angle_alpha   90.00
_cell.angle_beta   90.00
_cell.angle_gamma   90.00
#
_symmetry.space_group_name_H-M   'P 1'
#
loop_
_entity.id
_entity.type
_entity.pdbx_description
1 polymer ?
#
loop_
_entity_poly.entity_id
_entity_poly.type
_entity_poly.pdbx_seq_one_letter_code
_entity_poly.pdbx_strand_id
1 'polypeptide(L)' 'MSRLKLALIGLGRMGRVHPNAPGEVEVIEPRQFHVRTREYEIFSSKGYLNWLKQKPIKPIGMRVIRDAMRSAA' A
#
# COMPACT_ATOMS: atom_id res chain seq x y z
N MET A 1 -25.48 -8.56 -12.57
CA MET A 1 -24.61 -7.40 -12.31
C MET A 1 -23.96 -7.57 -10.95
N SER A 2 -22.71 -8.05 -10.91
CA SER A 2 -22.04 -8.46 -9.67
C SER A 2 -21.55 -7.24 -8.89
N ARG A 3 -22.00 -7.10 -7.64
CA ARG A 3 -21.58 -6.07 -6.69
C ARG A 3 -20.08 -6.25 -6.41
N LEU A 4 -19.26 -5.35 -6.96
CA LEU A 4 -17.84 -5.25 -6.63
C LEU A 4 -17.74 -4.91 -5.13
N LYS A 5 -17.46 -5.91 -4.29
CA LYS A 5 -17.04 -5.70 -2.91
C LYS A 5 -15.69 -4.99 -2.96
N LEU A 6 -15.72 -3.66 -2.93
CA LEU A 6 -14.56 -2.84 -2.63
C LEU A 6 -14.28 -3.03 -1.14
N ALA A 7 -13.51 -4.06 -0.80
CA ALA A 7 -13.03 -4.26 0.56
C ALA A 7 -11.98 -3.17 0.86
N LEU A 8 -12.45 -2.02 1.36
CA LEU A 8 -11.63 -1.12 2.13
C LEU A 8 -11.30 -1.88 3.42
N ILE A 9 -10.07 -2.40 3.54
CA ILE A 9 -9.61 -3.07 4.76
C ILE A 9 -9.48 -1.98 5.83
N GLY A 10 -10.53 -1.81 6.61
CA GLY A 10 -10.55 -1.06 7.86
C GLY A 10 -10.54 -2.05 9.03
N LEU A 11 -9.35 -2.32 9.57
CA LEU A 11 -9.14 -2.87 10.91
C LEU A 11 -7.78 -2.36 11.39
N GLY A 12 -7.81 -1.30 12.21
CA GLY A 12 -6.70 -0.82 13.04
C GLY A 12 -5.48 -0.23 12.32
N ARG A 13 -5.36 1.10 12.23
CA ARG A 13 -4.13 1.83 11.87
C ARG A 13 -3.39 1.34 10.60
N MET A 14 -4.03 1.14 9.45
CA MET A 14 -3.31 1.23 8.18
C MET A 14 -3.37 2.66 7.65
N GLY A 15 -2.52 3.50 8.28
CA GLY A 15 -2.15 4.80 7.75
C GLY A 15 -1.34 4.64 6.45
N ARG A 16 -1.15 5.75 5.74
CA ARG A 16 -0.22 5.81 4.60
C ARG A 16 1.14 5.26 5.03
N VAL A 17 1.67 4.31 4.27
CA VAL A 17 3.03 3.76 4.46
C VAL A 17 4.01 4.54 3.59
N HIS A 18 5.27 4.57 3.99
CA HIS A 18 6.35 5.29 3.31
C HIS A 18 7.59 4.40 3.10
N PRO A 19 7.47 3.25 2.40
CA PRO A 19 8.58 2.34 2.22
C PRO A 19 9.75 3.04 1.53
N ASN A 20 10.95 2.89 2.06
CA ASN A 20 12.17 3.42 1.47
C ASN A 20 13.29 2.39 1.57
N ALA A 21 14.02 2.16 0.49
CA ALA A 21 15.22 1.33 0.56
C ALA A 21 16.26 1.98 1.52
N PRO A 22 17.11 1.18 2.20
CA PRO A 22 18.21 1.74 2.98
C PRO A 22 19.17 2.54 2.08
N GLY A 23 19.81 3.57 2.64
CA GLY A 23 20.78 4.42 1.96
C GLY A 23 20.76 5.87 2.44
N GLU A 24 20.05 6.74 1.72
CA GLU A 24 19.99 8.18 2.04
C GLU A 24 18.98 8.53 3.14
N VAL A 25 17.99 7.66 3.37
CA VAL A 25 16.88 7.94 4.30
C VAL A 25 17.34 8.01 5.76
N GLU A 26 18.44 7.35 6.08
CA GLU A 26 19.15 7.39 7.35
C GLU A 26 19.67 8.80 7.68
N VAL A 27 20.03 9.57 6.66
CA VAL A 27 20.53 10.95 6.78
C VAL A 27 19.38 11.94 6.74
N ILE A 28 18.40 11.73 5.84
CA ILE A 28 17.26 12.64 5.64
C ILE A 28 16.28 12.55 6.83
N GLU A 29 16.04 11.34 7.35
CA GLU A 29 15.07 11.06 8.41
C GLU A 29 15.68 10.20 9.54
N PRO A 30 16.73 10.68 10.24
CA PRO A 30 17.52 9.87 11.17
C PRO A 30 16.73 9.30 12.35
N ARG A 31 15.58 9.89 12.68
CA ARG A 31 14.71 9.43 13.77
C ARG A 31 13.73 8.34 13.34
N GLN A 32 13.37 8.28 12.06
CA GLN A 32 12.29 7.44 11.55
C GLN A 32 12.70 6.52 10.39
N PHE A 33 13.94 6.59 9.91
CA PHE A 33 14.42 5.77 8.79
C PHE A 33 14.15 4.28 9.02
N HIS A 34 14.31 3.79 10.26
CA HIS A 34 14.11 2.40 10.64
C HIS A 34 12.68 1.91 10.35
N VAL A 35 11.67 2.78 10.45
CA VAL A 35 10.29 2.44 10.11
C VAL A 35 10.15 2.28 8.60
N ARG A 36 10.72 3.22 7.84
CA ARG A 36 10.61 3.26 6.37
C ARG A 36 11.39 2.13 5.69
N THR A 37 12.56 1.78 6.22
CA THR A 37 13.36 0.63 5.76
C THR A 37 12.70 -0.68 6.14
N ARG A 38 12.10 -0.78 7.33
CA ARG A 38 11.31 -1.95 7.72
C ARG A 38 10.07 -2.15 6.85
N GLU A 39 9.37 -1.08 6.53
CA GLU A 39 8.27 -1.13 5.56
C GLU A 39 8.77 -1.65 4.21
N TYR A 40 9.89 -1.13 3.69
CA TYR A 40 10.49 -1.61 2.44
C TYR A 40 10.80 -3.11 2.48
N GLU A 41 11.40 -3.62 3.56
CA GLU A 41 11.66 -5.06 3.75
C GLU A 41 10.36 -5.88 3.68
N ILE A 42 9.31 -5.45 4.39
CA ILE A 42 8.04 -6.17 4.44
C ILE A 42 7.41 -6.20 3.04
N PHE A 43 7.26 -5.04 2.40
CA PHE A 43 6.58 -4.93 1.10
C PHE A 43 7.37 -5.52 -0.07
N SER A 44 8.69 -5.66 0.06
CA SER A 44 9.54 -6.36 -0.94
C SER A 44 9.63 -7.87 -0.69
N SER A 45 9.20 -8.37 0.47
CA SER A 45 9.36 -9.77 0.82
C SER A 45 8.47 -10.71 -0.01
N LYS A 46 9.04 -11.85 -0.41
CA LYS A 46 8.28 -12.92 -1.08
C LYS A 46 7.10 -13.41 -0.25
N GLY A 47 7.29 -13.49 1.08
CA GLY A 47 6.23 -13.92 2.01
C GLY A 47 5.02 -13.00 1.99
N TYR A 48 5.24 -11.68 2.09
CA TYR A 48 4.17 -10.69 1.99
C TYR A 48 3.48 -10.72 0.63
N LEU A 49 4.26 -10.75 -0.46
CA LEU A 49 3.70 -10.78 -1.81
C LEU A 49 2.88 -12.05 -2.07
N ASN A 50 3.33 -13.20 -1.57
CA ASN A 50 2.57 -14.45 -1.66
C ASN A 50 1.30 -14.43 -0.81
N TRP A 51 1.37 -13.90 0.41
CA TRP A 51 0.20 -13.69 1.26
C TRP A 51 -0.81 -12.77 0.59
N LEU A 52 -0.37 -11.68 -0.04
CA LEU A 52 -1.22 -10.73 -0.74
C LEU A 52 -1.94 -11.37 -1.93
N LYS A 53 -1.25 -12.22 -2.71
CA LYS A 53 -1.85 -12.96 -3.84
C LYS A 53 -2.98 -13.91 -3.44
N GLN A 54 -2.98 -14.38 -2.20
CA GLN A 54 -4.02 -15.28 -1.69
C GLN A 54 -5.27 -14.53 -1.20
N LYS A 55 -5.24 -13.20 -1.13
CA LYS A 55 -6.37 -12.41 -0.66
C LYS A 55 -7.30 -12.04 -1.82
N PRO A 56 -8.63 -11.98 -1.59
CA PRO A 56 -9.58 -11.49 -2.57
C PRO A 56 -9.59 -9.95 -2.63
N ILE A 57 -8.41 -9.35 -2.78
CA ILE A 57 -8.21 -7.89 -2.84
C ILE A 57 -7.81 -7.52 -4.26
N LYS A 58 -8.49 -6.54 -4.84
CA LYS A 58 -8.11 -5.96 -6.13
C LYS A 58 -7.28 -4.69 -5.88
N PRO A 59 -5.96 -4.69 -6.17
CA PRO A 59 -5.18 -3.47 -6.09
C PRO A 59 -5.67 -2.47 -7.14
N ILE A 60 -5.97 -1.24 -6.72
CA ILE A 60 -6.31 -0.13 -7.62
C ILE A 60 -5.40 1.06 -7.35
N GLY A 61 -5.11 1.81 -8.41
CA GLY A 61 -4.43 3.09 -8.30
C GLY A 61 -5.39 4.27 -8.44
N MET A 62 -4.86 5.48 -8.25
CA MET A 62 -5.64 6.72 -8.34
C MET A 62 -6.31 6.95 -9.70
N ARG A 63 -5.79 6.35 -10.79
CA ARG A 63 -6.39 6.46 -12.13
C ARG A 63 -7.83 5.91 -12.15
N VAL A 64 -8.04 4.73 -11.60
CA VAL A 64 -9.36 4.08 -11.55
C VAL A 64 -10.38 4.96 -10.81
N ILE A 65 -9.95 5.53 -9.68
CA ILE A 65 -10.78 6.45 -8.88
C ILE A 65 -11.09 7.71 -9.69
N ARG A 66 -10.08 8.32 -10.32
CA ARG A 66 -10.23 9.51 -11.15
C ARG A 66 -11.20 9.31 -12.31
N ASP A 67 -11.09 8.19 -13.03
CA ASP A 67 -11.92 7.89 -14.18
C ASP A 67 -13.38 7.68 -13.74
N ALA A 68 -13.62 6.97 -12.62
CA ALA A 68 -14.95 6.81 -12.05
C ALA A 68 -15.58 8.15 -11.65
N MET A 69 -14.80 9.07 -11.08
CA MET A 69 -15.28 10.41 -10.72
C MET A 69 -15.64 11.25 -11.95
N ARG A 70 -14.85 11.14 -13.03
CA ARG A 70 -15.10 11.89 -14.27
C ARG A 70 -16.31 11.38 -15.04
N SER A 71 -16.54 10.07 -15.06
CA SER A 71 -17.71 9.47 -15.73
C SER A 71 -19.02 9.66 -14.96
N ALA A 72 -18.94 10.10 -13.70
CA ALA A 72 -20.11 10.38 -12.85
C ALA A 72 -20.53 11.85 -12.86
N ALA A 73 -19.76 12.73 -13.52
CA ALA A 73 -20.04 14.14 -13.73
C ALA A 73 -20.73 14.35 -15.08
#